data_AF-G9KWV8-F1
#
_entry.id   AF-G9KWV8-F1
#
_cell.length_a   1.000
_cell.length_b   1.000
_cell.length_c   1.000
_cell.angle_alpha   90.00
_cell.angle_beta   90.00
_cell.angle_gamma   90.00
#
_symmetry.space_group_name_H-M   'P 1'
#
loop_
_entity.id
_entity.type
_entity.pdbx_description
1 polymer ?
#
loop_
_entity_poly.entity_id
_entity_poly.type
_entity_poly.pdbx_seq_one_letter_code
_entity_poly.pdbx_strand_id
1 'polypeptide(L)'
;HLRQWQIEGTGISSHLKALSDKQSLPLRVVCQPAGLPDKMTIEMYPSDQVADLRAEVTHWYENLQKEQINQQAQLQEFGQSSRKGEFPGGLMGPVRMISSGHELTTDYDEKALHELGFKDMQMVFVSLGAPRRERKGEGVQLPASCLPPPQKDNIPMLLLLQEPHLTTLFDLLEMLASFKPPSGKVAVEDSESLRCEELHLHAENLSRRVWELLMLLPTCPNMLMAFQNISDEQSNDGLNWKELLKIKSAHKLLYALEIIEA
;
A
#
# COMPACT_ATOMS: atom_id res chain seq x y z
N HIS A 1 -3.66 4.13 8.16
CA HIS A 1 -2.43 3.72 8.84
C HIS A 1 -1.39 3.26 7.81
N LEU A 2 -1.72 2.41 6.82
CA LEU A 2 -0.75 2.02 5.78
C LEU A 2 -0.18 3.22 5.00
N ARG A 3 -1.03 4.18 4.58
CA ARG A 3 -0.54 5.41 3.96
C ARG A 3 0.27 6.29 4.91
N GLN A 4 -0.17 6.42 6.17
CA GLN A 4 0.59 7.14 7.21
C GLN A 4 2.01 6.56 7.35
N TRP A 5 2.10 5.23 7.37
CA TRP A 5 3.35 4.50 7.44
C TRP A 5 4.24 4.76 6.21
N GLN A 6 3.64 4.88 5.02
CA GLN A 6 4.33 5.30 3.80
C GLN A 6 4.86 6.73 3.88
N ILE A 7 4.06 7.68 4.38
CA ILE A 7 4.47 9.09 4.58
C ILE A 7 5.63 9.18 5.57
N GLU A 8 5.63 8.34 6.61
CA GLU A 8 6.72 8.22 7.59
C GLU A 8 7.98 7.51 7.04
N GLY A 9 8.01 7.19 5.74
CA GLY A 9 9.16 6.57 5.07
C GLY A 9 9.39 5.09 5.42
N THR A 10 8.41 4.44 6.05
CA THR A 10 8.51 3.05 6.51
C THR A 10 7.46 2.12 5.90
N GLY A 11 6.69 2.63 4.93
CA GLY A 11 5.65 1.89 4.24
C GLY A 11 6.16 0.86 3.24
N ILE A 12 5.22 0.08 2.73
CA ILE A 12 5.46 -1.00 1.78
C ILE A 12 4.98 -0.53 0.41
N SER A 13 5.87 -0.51 -0.60
CA SER A 13 5.53 -0.17 -1.98
C SER A 13 5.50 -1.41 -2.86
N SER A 14 4.40 -1.63 -3.58
CA SER A 14 4.26 -2.68 -4.60
C SER A 14 4.86 -2.25 -5.93
N HIS A 15 5.31 -3.19 -6.76
CA HIS A 15 5.78 -2.90 -8.13
C HIS A 15 4.67 -2.33 -9.03
N LEU A 16 3.44 -2.83 -8.91
CA LEU A 16 2.31 -2.38 -9.74
C LEU A 16 1.91 -0.91 -9.53
N LYS A 17 2.05 -0.38 -8.31
CA LYS A 17 1.75 1.04 -8.04
C LYS A 17 2.67 1.98 -8.86
N ALA A 18 3.95 1.64 -8.97
CA ALA A 18 4.91 2.40 -9.79
C ALA A 18 4.58 2.41 -11.29
N LEU A 19 3.87 1.39 -11.78
CA LEU A 19 3.41 1.29 -13.17
C LEU A 19 2.10 2.04 -13.41
N SER A 20 1.15 1.96 -12.46
CA SER A 20 -0.18 2.59 -12.57
C SER A 20 -0.11 4.12 -12.49
N ASP A 21 0.76 4.67 -11.63
CA ASP A 21 0.88 6.12 -11.41
C ASP A 21 1.30 6.87 -12.69
N LYS A 22 1.89 6.19 -13.69
CA LYS A 22 2.34 6.79 -14.96
C LYS A 22 1.22 7.07 -15.97
N GLN A 23 0.00 6.55 -15.77
CA GLN A 23 -1.05 6.57 -16.80
C GLN A 23 -2.12 7.67 -16.61
N SER A 24 -2.16 8.35 -15.45
CA SER A 24 -3.18 9.37 -15.17
C SER A 24 -2.55 10.71 -14.76
N LEU A 25 -3.20 11.81 -15.14
CA LEU A 25 -2.75 13.14 -14.73
C LEU A 25 -3.07 13.34 -13.23
N PRO A 26 -2.10 13.82 -12.43
CA PRO A 26 -2.35 14.12 -11.03
C PRO A 26 -3.32 15.28 -10.88
N LEU A 27 -4.08 15.27 -9.78
CA LEU A 27 -4.97 16.34 -9.35
C LEU A 27 -4.46 16.95 -8.05
N ARG A 28 -4.67 18.25 -7.87
CA ARG A 28 -4.29 18.95 -6.65
C ARG A 28 -5.49 19.12 -5.72
N VAL A 29 -5.35 18.71 -4.47
CA VAL A 29 -6.34 18.92 -3.42
C VAL A 29 -5.84 20.05 -2.52
N VAL A 30 -6.65 21.09 -2.33
CA VAL A 30 -6.28 22.24 -1.49
C VAL A 30 -6.95 22.12 -0.12
N CYS A 31 -6.15 21.76 0.88
CA CYS A 31 -6.58 21.57 2.25
C CYS A 31 -6.49 22.90 3.02
N GLN A 32 -7.63 23.35 3.53
CA GLN A 32 -7.75 24.55 4.35
C GLN A 32 -8.14 24.18 5.79
N PRO A 33 -7.25 24.40 6.77
CA PRO A 33 -7.51 24.18 8.18
C PRO A 33 -8.49 25.22 8.72
N ALA A 34 -9.34 24.81 9.66
CA ALA A 34 -10.26 25.70 10.34
C ALA A 34 -9.49 26.69 11.22
N GLY A 35 -9.68 27.99 10.97
CA GLY A 35 -9.12 29.06 11.79
C GLY A 35 -7.66 29.41 11.52
N LEU A 36 -7.00 28.77 10.54
CA LEU A 36 -5.66 29.15 10.09
C LEU A 36 -5.69 29.59 8.61
N PRO A 37 -4.88 30.60 8.23
CA PRO A 37 -4.81 31.07 6.85
C PRO A 37 -4.02 30.13 5.94
N ASP A 38 -3.17 29.28 6.52
CA ASP A 38 -2.24 28.42 5.79
C ASP A 38 -2.99 27.33 5.04
N LYS A 39 -2.81 27.28 3.72
CA LYS A 39 -3.38 26.23 2.87
C LYS A 39 -2.28 25.28 2.46
N MET A 40 -2.56 23.98 2.53
CA MET A 40 -1.71 22.95 1.97
C MET A 40 -2.28 22.52 0.62
N THR A 41 -1.42 22.33 -0.38
CA THR A 41 -1.82 21.68 -1.64
C THR A 41 -1.18 20.30 -1.67
N ILE A 42 -2.00 19.26 -1.80
CA ILE A 42 -1.58 17.86 -1.86
C ILE A 42 -1.79 17.40 -3.30
N GLU A 43 -0.74 16.88 -3.91
CA GLU A 43 -0.82 16.25 -5.23
C GLU A 43 -1.21 14.77 -5.04
N MET A 44 -2.27 14.35 -5.73
CA MET A 44 -2.83 13.00 -5.64
C MET A 44 -3.26 12.51 -7.02
N TYR A 45 -3.44 11.20 -7.18
CA TYR A 45 -4.01 10.63 -8.38
C TYR A 45 -5.52 10.43 -8.22
N PRO A 46 -6.30 10.49 -9.32
CA PRO A 46 -7.75 10.21 -9.27
C PRO A 46 -8.09 8.82 -8.69
N SER A 47 -7.17 7.86 -8.81
CA SER A 47 -7.27 6.49 -8.27
C SER A 47 -6.96 6.38 -6.78
N ASP A 48 -6.34 7.39 -6.17
CA ASP A 48 -6.03 7.37 -4.74
C ASP A 48 -7.32 7.35 -3.92
N GLN A 49 -7.26 6.77 -2.73
CA GLN A 49 -8.41 6.63 -1.85
C GLN A 49 -8.56 7.83 -0.91
N VAL A 50 -9.78 8.05 -0.39
CA VAL A 50 -10.00 9.06 0.67
C VAL A 50 -9.18 8.76 1.92
N ALA A 51 -8.94 7.48 2.23
CA ALA A 51 -8.03 7.08 3.30
C ALA A 51 -6.62 7.66 3.12
N ASP A 52 -6.13 7.73 1.88
CA ASP A 52 -4.82 8.27 1.57
C ASP A 52 -4.79 9.78 1.81
N LEU A 53 -5.79 10.50 1.29
CA LEU A 53 -5.97 11.93 1.54
C LEU A 53 -6.05 12.22 3.05
N ARG A 54 -6.80 11.40 3.79
CA ARG A 54 -6.95 11.55 5.25
C ARG A 54 -5.62 11.40 5.97
N ALA A 55 -4.77 10.45 5.55
CA ALA A 55 -3.45 10.28 6.12
C ALA A 55 -2.54 11.50 5.86
N GLU A 56 -2.48 11.99 4.61
CA GLU A 56 -1.71 13.20 4.26
C GLU A 56 -2.14 14.41 5.09
N VAL A 57 -3.44 14.64 5.19
CA VAL A 57 -4.01 15.75 5.97
C VAL A 57 -3.73 15.59 7.46
N THR A 58 -3.84 14.38 8.00
CA THR A 58 -3.54 14.10 9.41
C THR A 58 -2.08 14.39 9.72
N HIS A 59 -1.15 13.88 8.90
CA HIS A 59 0.28 14.10 9.05
C HIS A 59 0.65 15.59 8.99
N TRP A 60 0.14 16.31 7.99
CA TRP A 60 0.40 17.74 7.86
C TRP A 60 -0.14 18.55 9.03
N TYR A 61 -1.37 18.27 9.46
CA TYR A 61 -2.00 19.00 10.56
C TYR A 61 -1.27 18.77 11.90
N GLU A 62 -0.78 17.55 12.14
CA GLU A 62 0.08 17.25 13.29
C GLU A 62 1.39 18.03 13.27
N ASN A 63 2.03 18.18 12.10
CA ASN A 63 3.27 18.94 11.97
C ASN A 63 3.05 20.45 12.20
N LEU A 64 1.96 21.01 11.62
CA LEU A 64 1.58 22.40 11.83
C LEU A 64 1.36 22.72 13.32
N GLN A 65 0.75 21.78 14.07
CA GLN A 65 0.59 21.94 15.51
C GLN A 65 1.89 21.79 16.30
N LYS A 66 2.74 20.81 15.95
CA LYS A 66 4.07 20.66 16.58
C LYS A 66 4.87 21.95 16.43
N GLU A 67 4.82 22.60 15.26
CA GLU A 67 5.46 23.89 15.02
C GLU A 67 4.87 25.02 15.89
N GLN A 68 3.54 25.10 16.04
CA GLN A 68 2.91 26.08 16.93
C GLN A 68 3.27 25.86 18.42
N ILE A 69 3.24 24.61 18.88
CA ILE A 69 3.61 24.26 20.26
C ILE A 69 5.08 24.59 20.51
N ASN A 70 5.97 24.28 19.55
CA ASN A 70 7.39 24.57 19.69
C ASN A 70 7.67 26.09 19.71
N GLN A 71 6.95 26.88 18.91
CA GLN A 71 7.00 28.35 18.94
C GLN A 71 6.48 28.93 20.27
N GLN A 72 5.41 28.36 20.84
CA GLN A 72 4.89 28.77 22.16
C GLN A 72 5.80 28.32 23.32
N ALA A 73 6.44 27.16 23.21
CA ALA A 73 7.37 26.65 24.22
C ALA A 73 8.65 27.50 24.31
N GLN A 74 9.06 28.17 23.22
CA GLN A 74 10.14 29.18 23.26
C GLN A 74 9.71 30.51 23.93
N LEU A 75 8.41 30.72 24.17
CA LEU A 75 7.86 31.95 24.76
C LEU A 75 7.31 31.78 26.20
N GLN A 76 7.25 30.55 26.74
CA GLN A 76 6.75 30.30 28.09
C GLN A 76 7.66 29.36 28.90
N GLU A 77 8.54 29.97 29.71
CA GLU A 77 9.30 29.30 30.77
C GLU A 77 8.51 29.15 32.08
N PHE A 78 7.18 29.35 32.09
CA PHE A 78 6.39 29.22 33.31
C PHE A 78 5.06 28.48 33.11
N GLY A 79 5.06 27.25 33.62
CA GLY A 79 3.94 26.45 34.11
C GLY A 79 2.54 26.76 33.61
N GLN A 80 1.99 25.84 32.81
CA GLN A 80 0.62 25.37 32.99
C GLN A 80 0.44 23.99 32.35
N SER A 81 -0.08 23.07 33.16
CA SER A 81 -0.40 21.69 32.81
C SER A 81 -1.53 21.64 31.77
N SER A 82 -1.16 21.51 30.50
CA SER A 82 -2.10 21.07 29.46
C SER A 82 -2.65 19.70 29.86
N ARG A 83 -3.98 19.64 29.98
CA ARG A 83 -4.72 18.41 30.27
C ARG A 83 -4.35 17.35 29.22
N LYS A 84 -3.50 16.41 29.62
CA LYS A 84 -3.20 15.17 28.89
C LYS A 84 -4.50 14.37 28.78
N GLY A 85 -5.22 14.53 27.68
CA GLY A 85 -6.14 13.51 27.22
C GLY A 85 -5.30 12.39 26.62
N GLU A 86 -5.19 11.26 27.31
CA GLU A 86 -4.56 10.05 26.79
C GLU A 86 -5.43 9.51 25.64
N PHE A 87 -5.10 9.90 24.42
CA PHE A 87 -5.60 9.24 23.21
C PHE A 87 -4.50 8.30 22.68
N PRO A 88 -4.82 7.03 22.41
CA PRO A 88 -3.90 6.15 21.70
C PRO A 88 -3.78 6.66 20.26
N GLY A 89 -2.64 7.28 19.93
CA GLY A 89 -2.38 7.89 18.62
C GLY A 89 -1.80 9.31 18.64
N GLY A 90 -1.78 10.00 19.80
CA GLY A 90 -1.24 11.36 19.90
C GLY A 90 -2.23 12.34 20.54
N LEU A 91 -1.80 13.61 20.70
CA LEU A 91 -2.44 14.65 21.52
C LEU A 91 -3.86 15.08 21.10
N MET A 92 -4.41 14.64 19.96
CA MET A 92 -5.67 15.18 19.40
C MET A 92 -6.59 14.11 18.77
N GLY A 93 -7.89 14.44 18.73
CA GLY A 93 -8.94 13.62 18.11
C GLY A 93 -8.85 13.58 16.57
N PRO A 94 -9.67 12.74 15.91
CA PRO A 94 -9.56 12.47 14.48
C PRO A 94 -9.83 13.70 13.62
N VAL A 95 -9.10 13.82 12.51
CA VAL A 95 -9.31 14.89 11.53
C VAL A 95 -10.64 14.69 10.80
N ARG A 96 -11.44 15.74 10.81
CA ARG A 96 -12.69 15.89 10.06
C ARG A 96 -12.43 16.68 8.78
N MET A 97 -12.78 16.07 7.64
CA MET A 97 -12.62 16.67 6.32
C MET A 97 -13.99 16.95 5.69
N ILE A 98 -14.16 18.12 5.08
CA ILE A 98 -15.40 18.53 4.40
C ILE A 98 -15.04 19.05 3.01
N SER A 99 -15.62 18.45 1.97
CA SER A 99 -15.45 18.86 0.57
C SER A 99 -16.82 19.17 -0.04
N SER A 100 -16.95 20.30 -0.76
CA SER A 100 -18.20 20.70 -1.41
C SER A 100 -19.45 20.61 -0.51
N GLY A 101 -19.31 20.99 0.77
CA GLY A 101 -20.39 20.94 1.76
C GLY A 101 -20.70 19.55 2.32
N HIS A 102 -20.00 18.50 1.89
CA HIS A 102 -20.17 17.13 2.33
C HIS A 102 -18.99 16.70 3.21
N GLU A 103 -19.31 16.12 4.37
CA GLU A 103 -18.30 15.55 5.27
C GLU A 103 -17.81 14.20 4.73
N LEU A 104 -16.50 14.05 4.60
CA LEU A 104 -15.84 12.81 4.24
C LEU A 104 -15.70 11.95 5.51
N THR A 105 -16.77 11.22 5.84
CA THR A 105 -16.78 10.23 6.94
C THR A 105 -15.88 9.04 6.60
N THR A 106 -15.60 8.20 7.61
CA THR A 106 -14.79 6.97 7.47
C THR A 106 -15.40 5.96 6.49
N ASP A 107 -16.71 6.02 6.23
CA ASP A 107 -17.39 5.16 5.26
C ASP A 107 -16.94 5.41 3.81
N TYR A 108 -16.31 6.56 3.57
CA TYR A 108 -15.76 6.93 2.26
C TYR A 108 -14.29 6.57 2.12
N ASP A 109 -13.62 6.07 3.17
CA ASP A 109 -12.17 5.84 3.18
C ASP A 109 -11.72 4.87 2.08
N GLU A 110 -12.55 3.89 1.70
CA GLU A 110 -12.26 2.92 0.63
C GLU A 110 -12.57 3.44 -0.78
N LYS A 111 -13.30 4.56 -0.91
CA LYS A 111 -13.66 5.12 -2.21
C LYS A 111 -12.49 5.88 -2.80
N ALA A 112 -12.33 5.75 -4.12
CA ALA A 112 -11.36 6.55 -4.85
C ALA A 112 -11.83 8.01 -5.00
N LEU A 113 -10.89 8.94 -5.12
CA LEU A 113 -11.18 10.37 -5.25
C LEU A 113 -12.08 10.67 -6.46
N HIS A 114 -11.87 9.96 -7.58
CA HIS A 114 -12.70 10.13 -8.79
C HIS A 114 -14.17 9.69 -8.58
N GLU A 115 -14.44 8.67 -7.74
CA GLU A 115 -15.80 8.22 -7.43
C GLU A 115 -16.60 9.28 -6.65
N LEU A 116 -15.89 10.13 -5.91
CA LEU A 116 -16.45 11.26 -5.18
C LEU A 116 -16.46 12.56 -6.00
N GLY A 117 -16.01 12.50 -7.25
CA GLY A 117 -16.01 13.64 -8.16
C GLY A 117 -14.98 14.71 -7.79
N PHE A 118 -13.87 14.35 -7.15
CA PHE A 118 -12.75 15.27 -6.94
C PHE A 118 -12.20 15.77 -8.28
N LYS A 119 -11.90 17.08 -8.33
CA LYS A 119 -11.32 17.76 -9.48
C LYS A 119 -10.01 18.42 -9.06
N ASP A 120 -9.23 18.86 -10.05
CA ASP A 120 -8.05 19.66 -9.77
C ASP A 120 -8.41 20.94 -9.00
N MET A 121 -7.56 21.30 -8.04
CA MET A 121 -7.73 22.40 -7.10
C MET A 121 -9.00 22.30 -6.22
N GLN A 122 -9.51 21.08 -5.96
CA GLN A 122 -10.66 20.89 -5.09
C GLN A 122 -10.34 21.32 -3.66
N MET A 123 -11.17 22.20 -3.11
CA MET A 123 -11.03 22.68 -1.73
C MET A 123 -11.59 21.66 -0.73
N VAL A 124 -10.79 21.35 0.29
CA VAL A 124 -11.17 20.51 1.43
C VAL A 124 -10.94 21.28 2.72
N PHE A 125 -12.01 21.47 3.49
CA PHE A 125 -11.93 22.10 4.81
C PHE A 125 -11.60 21.05 5.88
N VAL A 126 -10.59 21.35 6.68
CA VAL A 126 -10.01 20.45 7.66
C VAL A 126 -10.26 21.00 9.06
N SER A 127 -10.80 20.18 9.95
CA SER A 127 -11.04 20.54 11.35
C SER A 127 -10.77 19.36 12.26
N LEU A 128 -10.63 19.60 13.56
CA LEU A 128 -10.52 18.54 14.55
C LEU A 128 -11.92 18.07 14.96
N GLY A 129 -12.21 16.81 14.69
CA GLY A 129 -13.44 16.17 15.12
C GLY A 129 -13.32 15.57 16.52
N ALA A 130 -14.46 15.39 17.19
CA ALA A 130 -14.54 14.46 18.31
C ALA A 130 -14.71 13.03 17.76
N PRO A 131 -14.09 12.01 18.38
CA PRO A 131 -14.31 10.62 17.97
C PRO A 131 -15.80 10.28 18.09
N ARG A 132 -16.41 9.83 16.99
CA ARG A 132 -17.80 9.37 17.00
C ARG A 132 -17.89 8.04 17.74
N ARG A 133 -18.89 7.93 18.62
CA ARG A 133 -19.29 6.67 19.24
C ARG A 133 -20.33 6.02 18.33
N GLU A 134 -20.00 4.88 17.73
CA GLU A 134 -20.95 4.08 16.94
C GLU A 134 -22.10 3.57 17.83
N ARG A 135 -23.31 3.49 17.24
CA ARG A 135 -24.51 2.96 17.91
C ARG A 135 -24.62 1.44 17.68
N LYS A 136 -23.69 0.66 18.23
CA LYS A 136 -23.87 -0.76 18.63
C LYS A 136 -22.52 -1.36 18.99
N GLY A 137 -22.31 -1.67 20.26
CA GLY A 137 -21.50 -2.80 20.75
C GLY A 137 -19.97 -2.82 20.51
N GLU A 138 -19.46 -2.27 19.42
CA GLU A 138 -18.03 -2.15 19.15
C GLU A 138 -17.51 -0.79 19.63
N GLY A 139 -16.26 -0.74 20.04
CA GLY A 139 -15.64 0.42 20.69
C GLY A 139 -15.60 1.69 19.82
N VAL A 140 -14.85 2.69 20.29
CA VAL A 140 -14.56 3.89 19.49
C VAL A 140 -13.76 3.46 18.27
N GLN A 141 -14.38 3.42 17.09
CA GLN A 141 -13.65 3.23 15.83
C GLN A 141 -12.94 4.54 15.48
N LEU A 142 -11.63 4.55 15.66
CA LEU A 142 -10.77 5.62 15.18
C LEU A 142 -10.54 5.44 13.68
N PRO A 143 -10.45 6.52 12.89
CA PRO A 143 -10.06 6.42 11.49
C PRO A 143 -8.74 5.69 11.36
N ALA A 144 -8.55 4.99 10.24
CA ALA A 144 -7.32 4.23 10.03
C ALA A 144 -6.07 5.11 10.14
N SER A 145 -6.11 6.41 9.86
CA SER A 145 -4.97 7.32 10.04
C SER A 145 -4.50 7.46 11.50
N CYS A 146 -5.36 7.19 12.47
CA CYS A 146 -5.06 7.30 13.90
C CYS A 146 -4.59 5.97 14.54
N LEU A 147 -4.58 4.87 13.77
CA LEU A 147 -4.11 3.57 14.28
C LEU A 147 -2.57 3.51 14.25
N PRO A 148 -1.94 2.80 15.20
CA PRO A 148 -0.50 2.63 15.22
C PRO A 148 0.00 1.90 13.95
N PRO A 149 1.29 2.02 13.61
CA PRO A 149 1.89 1.26 12.52
C PRO A 149 1.61 -0.24 12.69
N PRO A 150 1.28 -0.95 11.60
CA PRO A 150 0.97 -2.36 11.69
C PRO A 150 2.25 -3.14 12.01
N GLN A 151 2.10 -4.23 12.78
CA GLN A 151 3.23 -5.11 13.08
C GLN A 151 3.70 -5.79 11.80
N LYS A 152 4.96 -5.56 11.40
CA LYS A 152 5.56 -6.09 10.16
C LYS A 152 5.37 -7.60 10.01
N ASP A 153 5.48 -8.32 11.11
CA ASP A 153 5.37 -9.79 11.15
C ASP A 153 3.97 -10.31 10.80
N ASN A 154 2.94 -9.46 10.88
CA ASN A 154 1.56 -9.84 10.59
C ASN A 154 1.07 -9.32 9.24
N ILE A 155 1.94 -8.71 8.43
CA ILE A 155 1.55 -8.13 7.15
C ILE A 155 1.55 -9.23 6.08
N PRO A 156 0.39 -9.54 5.45
CA PRO A 156 0.29 -10.65 4.51
C PRO A 156 1.29 -10.57 3.35
N MET A 157 1.48 -9.36 2.80
CA MET A 157 2.45 -9.15 1.71
C MET A 157 3.89 -9.46 2.13
N LEU A 158 4.29 -9.15 3.38
CA LEU A 158 5.62 -9.48 3.87
C LEU A 158 5.75 -10.97 4.21
N LEU A 159 4.69 -11.57 4.75
CA LEU A 159 4.65 -13.00 5.03
C LEU A 159 4.80 -13.85 3.75
N LEU A 160 4.17 -13.42 2.64
CA LEU A 160 4.30 -14.08 1.34
C LEU A 160 5.72 -14.00 0.76
N LEU A 161 6.50 -12.98 1.13
CA LEU A 161 7.90 -12.87 0.73
C LEU A 161 8.86 -13.71 1.56
N GLN A 162 8.42 -14.22 2.72
CA GLN A 162 9.24 -15.09 3.56
C GLN A 162 9.26 -16.50 2.99
N GLU A 163 10.39 -17.20 3.18
CA GLU A 163 10.46 -18.63 2.95
C GLU A 163 9.62 -19.38 4.00
N PRO A 164 8.93 -20.48 3.65
CA PRO A 164 8.91 -21.16 2.34
C PRO A 164 7.83 -20.63 1.37
N HIS A 165 7.06 -19.60 1.76
CA HIS A 165 5.89 -19.14 1.01
C HIS A 165 6.27 -18.63 -0.38
N LEU A 166 7.35 -17.84 -0.48
CA LEU A 166 7.82 -17.33 -1.77
C LEU A 166 8.22 -18.46 -2.72
N THR A 167 8.98 -19.45 -2.24
CA THR A 167 9.32 -20.64 -3.03
C THR A 167 8.07 -21.40 -3.46
N THR A 168 7.09 -21.55 -2.57
CA THR A 168 5.82 -22.23 -2.88
C THR A 168 5.04 -21.53 -4.01
N LEU A 169 5.08 -20.20 -4.09
CA LEU A 169 4.47 -19.44 -5.19
C LEU A 169 5.16 -19.71 -6.53
N PHE A 170 6.50 -19.77 -6.55
CA PHE A 170 7.25 -20.12 -7.76
C PHE A 170 7.03 -21.57 -8.18
N ASP A 171 7.04 -22.50 -7.25
CA ASP A 171 6.76 -23.92 -7.51
C ASP A 171 5.35 -24.12 -8.08
N LEU A 172 4.36 -23.37 -7.58
CA LEU A 172 3.01 -23.36 -8.12
C LEU A 172 2.98 -22.84 -9.56
N LEU A 173 3.67 -21.73 -9.85
CA LEU A 173 3.75 -21.20 -11.22
C LEU A 173 4.39 -22.19 -12.19
N GLU A 174 5.46 -22.88 -11.76
CA GLU A 174 6.09 -23.93 -12.56
C GLU A 174 5.17 -25.13 -12.77
N MET A 175 4.48 -25.57 -11.72
CA MET A 175 3.49 -26.65 -11.82
C MET A 175 2.40 -26.30 -12.82
N LEU A 176 1.83 -25.10 -12.74
CA LEU A 176 0.77 -24.64 -13.65
C LEU A 176 1.26 -24.50 -15.09
N ALA A 177 2.49 -24.01 -15.29
CA ALA A 177 3.10 -23.92 -16.62
C ALA A 177 3.40 -25.30 -17.25
N SER A 178 3.53 -26.35 -16.43
CA SER A 178 3.75 -27.71 -16.92
C SER A 178 2.48 -28.36 -17.52
N PHE A 179 1.30 -27.80 -17.27
CA PHE A 179 0.04 -28.25 -17.88
C PHE A 179 0.05 -27.93 -19.38
N LYS A 180 0.38 -28.93 -20.19
CA LYS A 180 0.32 -28.82 -21.66
C LYS A 180 -1.12 -28.98 -22.13
N PRO A 181 -1.56 -28.21 -23.14
CA PRO A 181 -2.85 -28.45 -23.77
C PRO A 181 -2.87 -29.86 -24.38
N PRO A 182 -4.04 -30.51 -24.46
CA PRO A 182 -4.16 -31.77 -25.17
C PRO A 182 -3.67 -31.57 -26.61
N SER A 183 -2.63 -32.30 -27.00
CA SER A 183 -2.12 -32.24 -28.37
C SER A 183 -3.25 -32.66 -29.30
N GLY A 184 -3.66 -31.78 -30.22
CA GLY A 184 -4.82 -31.95 -31.13
C GLY A 184 -4.70 -33.09 -32.15
N LYS A 185 -4.08 -34.22 -31.77
CA LYS A 185 -3.92 -35.43 -32.58
C LYS A 185 -4.90 -36.54 -32.24
N VAL A 186 -5.81 -36.35 -31.30
CA VAL A 186 -6.88 -37.32 -31.04
C VAL A 186 -8.21 -36.64 -31.33
N ALA A 187 -8.64 -36.77 -32.58
CA ALA A 187 -10.01 -36.52 -32.99
C ALA A 187 -10.92 -37.56 -32.34
N VAL A 188 -11.23 -37.37 -31.06
CA VAL A 188 -12.36 -38.03 -30.40
C VAL A 188 -13.04 -36.96 -29.56
N GLU A 189 -14.28 -36.65 -29.91
CA GLU A 189 -15.22 -35.84 -29.12
C GLU A 189 -15.61 -36.61 -27.84
N ASP A 190 -14.63 -36.95 -27.00
CA ASP A 190 -14.85 -37.60 -25.71
C ASP A 190 -15.01 -36.53 -24.63
N SER A 191 -15.94 -36.76 -23.69
CA SER A 191 -16.16 -35.87 -22.54
C SER A 191 -14.90 -35.58 -21.72
N GLU A 192 -13.85 -36.40 -21.85
CA GLU A 192 -12.55 -36.21 -21.20
C GLU A 192 -11.68 -35.14 -21.88
N SER A 193 -11.76 -34.97 -23.21
CA SER A 193 -10.96 -33.96 -23.92
C SER A 193 -11.42 -32.54 -23.57
N LEU A 194 -12.74 -32.33 -23.53
CA LEU A 194 -13.36 -31.07 -23.07
C LEU A 194 -12.97 -30.74 -21.63
N ARG A 195 -12.97 -31.73 -20.72
CA ARG A 195 -12.54 -31.55 -19.33
C ARG A 195 -11.05 -31.20 -19.23
N CYS A 196 -10.20 -31.77 -20.08
CA CYS A 196 -8.78 -31.43 -20.15
C CYS A 196 -8.56 -29.99 -20.64
N GLU A 197 -9.31 -29.52 -21.63
CA GLU A 197 -9.26 -28.14 -22.12
C GLU A 197 -9.72 -27.15 -21.04
N GLU A 198 -10.82 -27.45 -20.34
CA GLU A 198 -11.30 -26.65 -19.22
C GLU A 198 -10.24 -26.54 -18.11
N LEU A 199 -9.62 -27.66 -17.71
CA LEU A 199 -8.57 -27.66 -16.69
C LEU A 199 -7.33 -26.88 -17.13
N HIS A 200 -6.96 -26.96 -18.42
CA HIS A 200 -5.85 -26.17 -18.96
C HIS A 200 -6.13 -24.66 -18.88
N LEU A 201 -7.34 -24.22 -19.26
CA LEU A 201 -7.74 -22.82 -19.15
C LEU A 201 -7.77 -22.35 -17.68
N HIS A 202 -8.22 -23.20 -16.76
CA HIS A 202 -8.19 -22.88 -15.32
C HIS A 202 -6.75 -22.74 -14.82
N ALA A 203 -5.83 -23.60 -15.27
CA ALA A 203 -4.41 -23.52 -14.91
C ALA A 203 -3.77 -22.23 -15.43
N GLU A 204 -4.08 -21.81 -16.67
CA GLU A 204 -3.58 -20.55 -17.24
C GLU A 204 -4.11 -19.33 -16.46
N ASN A 205 -5.40 -19.30 -16.16
CA ASN A 205 -6.02 -18.23 -15.38
C ASN A 205 -5.43 -18.14 -13.97
N LEU A 206 -5.21 -19.29 -13.32
CA LEU A 206 -4.59 -19.32 -12.01
C LEU A 206 -3.12 -18.86 -12.07
N SER A 207 -2.37 -19.29 -13.09
CA SER A 207 -0.98 -18.86 -13.30
C SER A 207 -0.89 -17.34 -13.44
N ARG A 208 -1.78 -16.73 -14.25
CA ARG A 208 -1.85 -15.27 -14.39
C ARG A 208 -2.15 -14.57 -13.07
N ARG A 209 -3.10 -15.07 -12.28
CA ARG A 209 -3.45 -14.50 -10.96
C ARG A 209 -2.32 -14.61 -9.95
N VAL A 210 -1.59 -15.72 -9.94
CA VAL A 210 -0.42 -15.90 -9.07
C VAL A 210 0.71 -14.95 -9.48
N TRP A 211 0.90 -14.75 -10.79
CA TRP A 211 1.85 -13.77 -11.30
C TRP A 211 1.46 -12.33 -10.91
N GLU A 212 0.20 -11.94 -11.13
CA GLU A 212 -0.32 -10.63 -10.69
C GLU A 212 -0.12 -10.42 -9.20
N LEU A 213 -0.35 -11.45 -8.37
CA LEU A 213 -0.07 -11.39 -6.94
C LEU A 213 1.41 -11.11 -6.65
N LEU A 214 2.35 -11.80 -7.32
CA LEU A 214 3.79 -11.54 -7.16
C LEU A 214 4.15 -10.10 -7.54
N MET A 215 3.53 -9.56 -8.58
CA MET A 215 3.72 -8.18 -9.01
C MET A 215 3.09 -7.14 -8.06
N LEU A 216 2.12 -7.56 -7.24
CA LEU A 216 1.56 -6.74 -6.16
C LEU A 216 2.45 -6.73 -4.91
N LEU A 217 3.31 -7.74 -4.73
CA LEU A 217 4.21 -7.79 -3.57
C LEU A 217 5.25 -6.65 -3.64
N PRO A 218 5.78 -6.21 -2.50
CA PRO A 218 6.95 -5.36 -2.50
C PRO A 218 8.21 -6.14 -2.92
N THR A 219 9.26 -5.42 -3.27
CA THR A 219 10.56 -6.02 -3.59
C THR A 219 11.04 -6.94 -2.47
N CYS A 220 11.41 -8.17 -2.79
CA CYS A 220 12.04 -9.07 -1.83
C CYS A 220 13.40 -8.50 -1.37
N PRO A 221 13.58 -8.14 -0.08
CA PRO A 221 14.80 -7.48 0.38
C PRO A 221 16.02 -8.39 0.30
N ASN A 222 15.86 -9.69 0.53
CA ASN A 222 16.96 -10.65 0.44
C ASN A 222 17.47 -10.77 -1.00
N MET A 223 16.56 -10.78 -1.98
CA MET A 223 16.91 -10.86 -3.39
C MET A 223 17.55 -9.56 -3.88
N LEU A 224 17.01 -8.40 -3.48
CA LEU A 224 17.58 -7.10 -3.80
C LEU A 224 18.97 -6.90 -3.18
N MET A 225 19.14 -7.19 -1.89
CA MET A 225 20.45 -7.14 -1.23
C MET A 225 21.43 -8.09 -1.89
N ALA A 226 20.97 -9.30 -2.26
CA ALA A 226 21.80 -10.23 -2.99
C ALA A 226 22.25 -9.62 -4.33
N PHE A 227 21.36 -8.95 -5.09
CA PHE A 227 21.71 -8.24 -6.33
C PHE A 227 22.62 -7.02 -6.15
N GLN A 228 22.44 -6.24 -5.08
CA GLN A 228 23.27 -5.07 -4.79
C GLN A 228 24.69 -5.47 -4.38
N ASN A 229 24.84 -6.58 -3.65
CA ASN A 229 26.12 -7.04 -3.11
C ASN A 229 26.92 -7.92 -4.08
N ILE A 230 26.47 -8.14 -5.32
CA ILE A 230 27.17 -9.06 -6.23
C ILE A 230 28.51 -8.50 -6.75
N SER A 231 28.71 -7.19 -6.70
CA SER A 231 29.98 -6.56 -7.08
C SER A 231 31.12 -6.85 -6.09
N ASP A 232 30.80 -7.28 -4.86
CA ASP A 232 31.79 -7.62 -3.84
C ASP A 232 32.19 -9.10 -3.96
N GLU A 233 33.02 -9.41 -4.97
CA GLU A 233 33.55 -10.76 -5.27
C GLU A 233 34.38 -11.43 -4.14
N GLN A 234 34.41 -10.88 -2.92
CA GLN A 234 35.25 -11.38 -1.82
C GLN A 234 34.51 -12.20 -0.75
N SER A 235 33.19 -12.34 -0.79
CA SER A 235 32.47 -13.19 0.16
C SER A 235 32.04 -14.52 -0.46
N ASN A 236 32.76 -15.58 -0.14
CA ASN A 236 32.48 -16.96 -0.57
C ASN A 236 31.21 -17.57 0.07
N ASP A 237 30.33 -16.73 0.61
CA ASP A 237 29.12 -17.06 1.40
C ASP A 237 27.86 -16.33 0.88
N GLY A 238 27.99 -15.54 -0.20
CA GLY A 238 26.88 -14.83 -0.84
C GLY A 238 26.18 -15.66 -1.93
N LEU A 239 24.88 -15.45 -2.09
CA LEU A 239 24.07 -16.01 -3.19
C LEU A 239 24.69 -15.65 -4.55
N ASN A 240 25.32 -16.62 -5.21
CA ASN A 240 25.99 -16.45 -6.50
C ASN A 240 24.98 -16.05 -7.61
N TRP A 241 25.37 -15.25 -8.61
CA TRP A 241 24.55 -14.97 -9.82
C TRP A 241 23.88 -16.23 -10.37
N LYS A 242 24.58 -17.36 -10.35
CA LYS A 242 24.08 -18.67 -10.82
C LYS A 242 22.93 -19.22 -9.99
N GLU A 243 22.79 -18.81 -8.73
CA GLU A 243 21.71 -19.19 -7.82
C GLU A 243 20.53 -18.21 -7.88
N LEU A 244 20.82 -16.91 -7.97
CA LEU A 244 19.81 -15.85 -8.09
C LEU A 244 19.10 -15.88 -9.44
N LEU A 245 19.85 -16.09 -10.52
CA LEU A 245 19.34 -16.21 -11.89
C LEU A 245 19.24 -17.67 -12.34
N LYS A 246 18.93 -18.62 -11.42
CA LYS A 246 18.77 -20.04 -11.79
C LYS A 246 17.79 -20.15 -12.96
N ILE A 247 18.33 -20.47 -14.14
CA ILE A 247 17.63 -20.67 -15.42
C ILE A 247 16.57 -21.79 -15.33
N LYS A 248 16.57 -22.59 -14.26
CA LYS A 248 15.57 -23.65 -14.04
C LYS A 248 14.14 -23.12 -13.86
N SER A 249 13.97 -21.87 -13.41
CA SER A 249 12.67 -21.23 -13.22
C SER A 249 12.54 -19.95 -14.04
N ALA A 250 11.79 -20.00 -15.14
CA ALA A 250 11.53 -18.81 -15.95
C ALA A 250 10.83 -17.70 -15.15
N HIS A 251 9.90 -18.06 -14.27
CA HIS A 251 9.15 -17.12 -13.44
C HIS A 251 10.03 -16.42 -12.40
N LYS A 252 10.95 -17.16 -11.75
CA LYS A 252 11.90 -16.56 -10.81
C LYS A 252 12.86 -15.60 -11.50
N LEU A 253 13.29 -15.94 -12.72
CA LEU A 253 14.12 -15.06 -13.54
C LEU A 253 13.37 -13.78 -13.94
N LEU A 254 12.12 -13.89 -14.40
CA LEU A 254 11.30 -12.73 -14.76
C LEU A 254 11.08 -11.81 -13.54
N TYR A 255 10.77 -12.38 -12.38
CA TYR A 255 10.62 -11.63 -11.13
C TYR A 255 11.91 -10.93 -10.72
N ALA A 256 13.06 -11.60 -10.88
CA ALA A 256 14.38 -11.03 -10.61
C ALA A 256 14.66 -9.79 -11.46
N LEU A 257 14.33 -9.85 -12.76
CA LEU A 257 14.54 -8.75 -13.69
C LEU A 257 13.63 -7.56 -13.35
N GLU A 258 12.38 -7.82 -13.03
CA GLU A 258 11.41 -6.79 -12.67
C GLU A 258 11.83 -6.01 -11.41
N ILE A 259 12.40 -6.71 -10.42
CA ILE A 259 12.93 -6.07 -9.20
C ILE A 259 14.09 -5.12 -9.50
N ILE A 260 14.93 -5.43 -10.50
CA ILE A 260 16.10 -4.61 -10.84
C ILE A 260 15.70 -3.34 -11.58
N GLU A 261 14.61 -3.37 -12.35
CA GLU A 261 14.13 -2.22 -13.13
C GLU A 261 13.25 -1.23 -12.34
N ALA A 262 12.69 -1.65 -11.20
CA ALA A 262 11.79 -0.86 -10.34
C ALA A 262 12.54 0.05 -9.36
#